data_AF-A0A091C3K9-F1
#
_entry.id   AF-A0A091C3K9-F1
#
_cell.length_a   1.000
_cell.length_b   1.000
_cell.length_c   1.000
_cell.angle_alpha   90.00
_cell.angle_beta   90.00
_cell.angle_gamma   90.00
#
_symmetry.space_group_name_H-M   'P 1'
#
loop_
_entity.id
_entity.type
_entity.pdbx_description
1 polymer ?
#
loop_
_entity_poly.entity_id
_entity_poly.type
_entity_poly.pdbx_seq_one_letter_code
_entity_poly.pdbx_strand_id
1 'polypeptide(L)'
;MLTNIGFTGLPLLLLFIIVAALTNIIMPVDTAKWAMMAPIFIPMFLQVGLSPESTQIAYRVGDSVTNVITPLMPFFPMIIAYFQKYDKKAGIGSVISTMLPYSVAFLIGWIILLSAWYLLGLPLGPGAPVTT
;
A
#
# COMPACT_ATOMS: atom_id res chain seq x y z
N MET A 1 -23.49 -0.63 8.14
CA MET A 1 -23.37 -0.34 6.68
C MET A 1 -22.46 -1.34 5.97
N LEU A 2 -21.23 -1.63 6.44
CA LEU A 2 -20.32 -2.61 5.80
C LEU A 2 -20.77 -4.08 5.95
N THR A 3 -21.36 -4.46 7.07
CA THR A 3 -21.87 -5.84 7.31
C THR A 3 -23.05 -6.21 6.40
N ASN A 4 -23.81 -5.21 5.94
CA ASN A 4 -24.98 -5.42 5.06
C ASN A 4 -24.61 -5.63 3.59
N ILE A 5 -23.38 -5.32 3.18
CA ILE A 5 -22.85 -5.52 1.82
C ILE A 5 -21.87 -6.70 1.74
N GLY A 6 -21.67 -7.46 2.82
CA GLY A 6 -20.77 -8.63 2.84
C GLY A 6 -19.27 -8.30 2.75
N PHE A 7 -18.89 -7.02 2.84
CA PHE A 7 -17.50 -6.57 2.81
C PHE A 7 -16.92 -6.60 4.22
N THR A 8 -16.58 -7.81 4.69
CA THR A 8 -15.92 -8.04 5.98
C THR A 8 -14.62 -8.84 5.76
N GLY A 9 -13.63 -8.65 6.64
CA GLY A 9 -12.39 -9.41 6.60
C GLY A 9 -11.46 -9.08 5.42
N LEU A 10 -10.95 -10.12 4.75
CA LEU A 10 -9.89 -10.02 3.73
C LEU A 10 -10.22 -9.11 2.54
N PRO A 11 -11.40 -9.18 1.88
CA PRO A 11 -11.72 -8.29 0.75
C PRO A 11 -11.63 -6.80 1.09
N LEU A 12 -11.96 -6.43 2.33
CA LEU A 12 -11.88 -5.05 2.80
C LEU A 12 -10.42 -4.60 2.98
N LEU A 13 -9.56 -5.46 3.52
CA LEU A 13 -8.12 -5.21 3.60
C LEU A 13 -7.49 -5.04 2.22
N LEU A 14 -7.86 -5.90 1.26
CA LEU A 14 -7.34 -5.81 -0.11
C LEU A 14 -7.78 -4.50 -0.79
N LEU A 15 -9.04 -4.11 -0.63
CA LEU A 15 -9.51 -2.83 -1.13
C LEU A 15 -8.74 -1.65 -0.51
N PHE A 16 -8.45 -1.73 0.79
CA PHE A 16 -7.70 -0.69 1.48
C PHE A 16 -6.26 -0.54 0.98
N ILE A 17 -5.59 -1.66 0.66
CA ILE A 17 -4.27 -1.64 0.01
C ILE A 17 -4.33 -0.83 -1.30
N ILE A 18 -5.35 -1.07 -2.13
CA ILE A 18 -5.53 -0.36 -3.39
C ILE A 18 -5.80 1.13 -3.16
N VAL A 19 -6.65 1.48 -2.19
CA VAL A 19 -6.92 2.89 -1.84
C VAL A 19 -5.65 3.60 -1.37
N ALA A 20 -4.86 2.96 -0.52
CA ALA A 20 -3.59 3.50 -0.03
C ALA A 20 -2.57 3.68 -1.16
N ALA A 21 -2.46 2.70 -2.06
CA ALA A 21 -1.59 2.76 -3.25
C ALA A 21 -1.99 3.89 -4.21
N LEU A 22 -3.28 4.05 -4.50
CA LEU A 22 -3.76 5.13 -5.36
C LEU A 22 -3.53 6.51 -4.72
N THR A 23 -3.79 6.63 -3.42
CA THR A 23 -3.57 7.88 -2.67
C THR A 23 -2.08 8.23 -2.64
N ASN A 24 -1.21 7.21 -2.57
CA ASN A 24 0.24 7.40 -2.56
C ASN A 24 0.79 8.04 -3.84
N ILE A 25 0.14 7.84 -5.00
CA ILE A 25 0.55 8.51 -6.25
C ILE A 25 0.45 10.04 -6.10
N ILE A 26 -0.53 10.54 -5.35
CA ILE A 26 -0.79 11.98 -5.13
C ILE A 26 -0.04 12.51 -3.90
N MET A 27 -0.01 11.72 -2.82
CA MET A 27 0.59 12.09 -1.53
C MET A 27 1.64 11.04 -1.10
N PRO A 28 2.88 11.14 -1.60
CA PRO A 28 3.98 10.22 -1.29
C PRO A 28 4.63 10.47 0.07
N VAL A 29 3.91 11.09 1.01
CA VAL A 29 4.40 11.37 2.36
C VAL A 29 3.72 10.41 3.33
N ASP A 30 4.45 9.38 3.75
CA ASP A 30 3.95 8.25 4.51
C ASP A 30 3.31 8.69 5.84
N THR A 31 3.97 9.60 6.58
CA THR A 31 3.52 10.02 7.92
C THR A 31 2.27 10.90 7.86
N ALA A 32 2.22 11.84 6.92
CA ALA A 32 1.09 12.75 6.75
C ALA A 32 -0.18 11.99 6.33
N LYS A 33 -0.03 11.10 5.35
CA LYS A 33 -1.12 10.28 4.85
C LYS A 33 -1.63 9.30 5.92
N TRP A 34 -0.74 8.64 6.66
CA TRP A 34 -1.16 7.76 7.74
C TRP A 34 -1.86 8.52 8.87
N ALA A 35 -1.36 9.70 9.24
CA ALA A 35 -1.98 10.53 10.27
C ALA A 35 -3.43 10.91 9.93
N MET A 36 -3.76 11.05 8.64
CA MET A 36 -5.13 11.29 8.18
C MET A 36 -5.97 10.01 8.11
N MET A 37 -5.40 8.90 7.62
CA MET A 37 -6.14 7.65 7.39
C MET A 37 -6.39 6.86 8.68
N ALA A 38 -5.40 6.77 9.57
CA ALA A 38 -5.47 6.00 10.82
C ALA A 38 -6.72 6.30 11.68
N PRO A 39 -7.05 7.56 12.03
CA PRO A 39 -8.20 7.87 12.87
C PRO A 39 -9.56 7.55 12.22
N ILE A 40 -9.60 7.39 10.90
CA ILE A 40 -10.83 7.06 10.15
C ILE A 40 -10.95 5.54 9.98
N PHE A 41 -9.90 4.89 9.46
CA PHE A 41 -9.96 3.50 9.04
C PHE A 41 -9.78 2.52 10.20
N ILE A 42 -8.97 2.83 11.22
CA ILE A 42 -8.76 1.91 12.36
C ILE A 42 -10.09 1.67 13.10
N PRO A 43 -10.86 2.70 13.54
CA PRO A 43 -12.13 2.46 14.21
C PRO A 43 -13.15 1.75 13.30
N MET A 44 -13.15 2.05 12.01
CA MET A 44 -14.05 1.44 11.04
C MET A 44 -13.76 -0.06 10.85
N PHE A 45 -12.48 -0.45 10.82
CA PHE A 45 -12.04 -1.83 10.62
C PHE A 45 -12.20 -2.67 11.89
N LEU A 46 -11.98 -2.07 13.06
CA LEU A 46 -12.38 -2.65 14.35
C LEU A 46 -13.89 -2.97 14.38
N GLN A 47 -14.71 -2.10 13.79
CA GLN A 47 -16.13 -2.27 13.43
C GLN A 47 -16.50 -3.68 12.93
N VAL A 48 -15.60 -4.27 12.13
CA VAL A 48 -15.84 -5.48 11.34
C VAL A 48 -14.87 -6.62 11.72
N GLY A 49 -14.25 -6.54 12.90
CA GLY A 49 -13.41 -7.61 13.46
C GLY A 49 -11.96 -7.63 12.97
N LEU A 50 -11.50 -6.57 12.32
CA LEU A 50 -10.10 -6.43 11.89
C LEU A 50 -9.30 -5.66 12.94
N SER A 51 -8.09 -6.16 13.25
CA SER A 51 -7.22 -5.51 14.22
C SER A 51 -6.61 -4.20 13.68
N PRO A 52 -6.21 -3.27 14.57
CA PRO A 52 -5.47 -2.07 14.17
C PRO A 52 -4.18 -2.40 13.41
N GLU A 53 -3.52 -3.50 13.77
CA GLU A 53 -2.30 -4.00 13.15
C GLU A 53 -2.55 -4.46 11.72
N SER A 54 -3.68 -5.14 11.46
CA SER A 54 -4.12 -5.49 10.11
C SER A 54 -4.38 -4.26 9.24
N THR A 55 -4.97 -3.22 9.83
CA THR A 55 -5.19 -1.94 9.14
C THR A 55 -3.85 -1.28 8.80
N GLN A 56 -2.92 -1.25 9.76
CA GLN A 56 -1.60 -0.65 9.57
C GLN A 56 -0.77 -1.40 8.53
N ILE A 57 -0.75 -2.74 8.54
CA ILE A 57 0.04 -3.50 7.57
C ILE A 57 -0.50 -3.34 6.15
N ALA A 58 -1.83 -3.34 5.99
CA ALA A 58 -2.47 -3.07 4.71
C ALA A 58 -2.12 -1.67 4.18
N TYR A 59 -2.11 -0.66 5.05
CA TYR A 59 -1.64 0.68 4.69
C TYR A 59 -0.18 0.67 4.21
N ARG A 60 0.74 0.06 4.99
CA ARG A 60 2.16 0.02 4.66
C ARG A 60 2.44 -0.67 3.33
N VAL A 61 1.71 -1.73 3.02
CA VAL A 61 1.80 -2.39 1.71
C VAL A 61 1.41 -1.42 0.61
N GLY A 62 0.21 -0.81 0.69
CA GLY A 62 -0.27 0.12 -0.35
C GLY A 62 0.65 1.34 -0.52
N ASP A 63 1.11 1.91 0.59
CA ASP A 63 2.05 3.02 0.63
C ASP A 63 3.38 2.71 -0.09
N SER A 64 3.91 1.50 0.09
CA SER A 64 5.22 1.14 -0.48
C SER A 64 5.23 0.94 -2.00
N VAL A 65 4.18 0.33 -2.55
CA VAL A 65 4.24 -0.27 -3.90
C VAL A 65 4.28 0.74 -5.04
N THR A 66 3.74 1.94 -4.84
CA THR A 66 3.64 2.98 -5.88
C THR A 66 4.67 4.10 -5.75
N ASN A 67 5.55 4.05 -4.73
CA ASN A 67 6.60 5.06 -4.53
C ASN A 67 7.51 5.20 -5.76
N VAL A 68 7.87 4.08 -6.39
CA VAL A 68 8.78 4.08 -7.55
C VAL A 68 8.16 4.65 -8.83
N ILE A 69 6.84 4.78 -8.89
CA ILE A 69 6.11 5.30 -10.07
C ILE A 69 5.51 6.69 -9.85
N THR A 70 5.63 7.28 -8.65
CA THR A 70 5.13 8.64 -8.43
C THR A 70 6.19 9.69 -8.78
N PRO A 71 5.93 10.58 -9.76
CA PRO A 71 6.84 11.67 -10.08
C PRO A 71 6.90 12.74 -8.97
N LEU A 72 5.96 12.69 -8.02
CA LEU A 72 5.89 13.60 -6.88
C LEU A 72 6.82 13.18 -5.73
N MET A 73 7.45 12.00 -5.83
CA MET A 73 8.40 11.53 -4.82
C MET A 73 9.61 12.49 -4.74
N PRO A 74 10.04 12.95 -3.56
CA PRO A 74 11.14 13.91 -3.43
C PRO A 74 12.45 13.47 -4.09
N PHE A 75 12.69 12.16 -4.16
CA PHE A 75 13.88 11.57 -4.77
C PHE A 75 13.76 11.35 -6.29
N PHE A 76 12.59 11.60 -6.89
CA PHE A 76 12.35 11.32 -8.32
C PHE A 76 13.33 12.03 -9.28
N PRO A 77 13.68 13.32 -9.08
CA PRO A 77 14.68 13.98 -9.93
C PRO A 77 16.05 13.30 -9.89
N MET A 78 16.45 12.78 -8.72
CA MET A 78 17.70 12.03 -8.56
C MET A 78 17.65 10.72 -9.33
N ILE A 79 16.51 10.00 -9.30
CA ILE A 79 16.32 8.76 -10.06
C ILE A 79 16.45 9.02 -11.57
N ILE A 80 15.85 10.09 -12.09
CA ILE A 80 16.00 10.49 -13.50
C ILE A 80 17.47 10.76 -13.82
N ALA A 81 18.19 11.50 -12.98
CA ALA A 81 19.61 11.80 -13.21
C ALA A 81 20.45 10.52 -13.31
N TYR A 82 20.16 9.50 -12.49
CA TYR A 82 20.80 8.20 -12.59
C TYR A 82 20.42 7.43 -13.85
N PHE A 83 19.14 7.46 -14.27
CA PHE A 83 18.71 6.89 -15.55
C PHE A 83 19.43 7.55 -16.73
N GLN A 84 19.53 8.89 -16.72
CA GLN A 84 20.17 9.68 -17.78
C GLN A 84 21.67 9.43 -17.91
N LYS A 85 22.32 8.88 -16.87
CA LYS A 85 23.71 8.43 -16.95
C LYS A 85 23.90 7.29 -17.97
N TYR A 86 22.88 6.44 -18.13
CA TYR A 86 22.93 5.27 -19.03
C TYR A 86 22.12 5.49 -20.32
N ASP A 87 20.99 6.21 -20.25
CA ASP A 87 20.20 6.61 -21.41
C ASP A 87 19.88 8.11 -21.36
N LYS A 88 20.61 8.90 -22.14
CA LYS A 88 20.46 10.37 -22.19
C LYS A 88 19.08 10.85 -22.64
N LYS A 89 18.28 10.01 -23.30
CA LYS A 89 16.91 10.34 -23.72
C LYS A 89 15.87 10.01 -22.67
N ALA A 90 16.25 9.33 -21.58
CA ALA A 90 15.34 8.97 -20.51
C ALA A 90 14.74 10.21 -19.84
N GLY A 91 13.41 10.19 -19.68
CA GLY A 91 12.67 11.21 -18.95
C GLY A 91 11.75 10.58 -17.89
N ILE A 92 10.82 11.39 -17.37
CA ILE A 92 9.83 10.95 -16.38
C ILE A 92 9.07 9.70 -16.87
N GLY A 93 8.59 9.73 -18.12
CA GLY A 93 7.86 8.61 -18.71
C GLY A 93 8.70 7.33 -18.85
N SER A 94 9.99 7.45 -19.16
CA SER A 94 10.91 6.30 -19.25
C SER A 94 11.07 5.62 -17.90
N VAL A 95 11.25 6.39 -16.83
CA VAL A 95 11.37 5.85 -15.47
C VAL A 95 10.06 5.18 -15.03
N ILE A 96 8.92 5.88 -15.17
CA ILE A 96 7.61 5.35 -14.75
C ILE A 96 7.26 4.08 -15.52
N SER A 97 7.40 4.07 -16.85
CA SER A 97 7.08 2.90 -17.67
C SER A 97 8.00 1.71 -17.36
N THR A 98 9.27 1.95 -17.06
CA THR A 98 10.22 0.90 -16.66
C THR A 98 9.87 0.32 -15.28
N MET A 99 9.42 1.16 -14.34
CA MET A 99 9.13 0.76 -12.96
C MET A 99 7.70 0.25 -12.75
N LEU A 100 6.76 0.55 -13.66
CA LEU A 100 5.36 0.13 -13.54
C LEU A 100 5.20 -1.40 -13.44
N PRO A 101 5.86 -2.24 -14.26
CA PRO A 101 5.79 -3.69 -14.10
C PRO A 101 6.27 -4.17 -12.73
N TYR A 102 7.30 -3.54 -12.16
CA TYR A 102 7.79 -3.86 -10.82
C TYR A 102 6.77 -3.48 -9.75
N SER A 103 6.21 -2.28 -9.82
CA SER A 103 5.16 -1.82 -8.91
C SER A 103 3.96 -2.78 -8.88
N VAL A 104 3.49 -3.21 -10.06
CA VAL A 104 2.40 -4.18 -10.20
C VAL A 104 2.79 -5.55 -9.65
N ALA A 105 3.98 -6.06 -9.98
CA ALA A 105 4.45 -7.35 -9.49
C ALA A 105 4.58 -7.38 -7.95
N PHE A 106 5.12 -6.31 -7.35
CA PHE A 106 5.21 -6.18 -5.89
C PHE A 106 3.83 -6.05 -5.24
N LEU A 107 2.90 -5.31 -5.83
CA LEU A 107 1.53 -5.22 -5.34
C LEU A 107 0.85 -6.59 -5.31
N ILE A 108 0.95 -7.35 -6.41
CA ILE A 108 0.39 -8.71 -6.49
C ILE A 108 1.07 -9.63 -5.46
N GLY A 109 2.40 -9.60 -5.38
CA GLY A 109 3.16 -10.41 -4.43
C GLY A 109 2.77 -10.12 -2.97
N TRP A 110 2.63 -8.84 -2.62
CA TRP A 110 2.18 -8.43 -1.29
C TRP A 110 0.74 -8.84 -0.99
N ILE A 111 -0.17 -8.71 -1.96
CA ILE A 111 -1.57 -9.15 -1.81
C ILE A 111 -1.61 -10.65 -1.55
N ILE A 112 -0.85 -11.44 -2.30
CA ILE A 112 -0.77 -12.90 -2.11
C ILE A 112 -0.23 -13.22 -0.72
N LEU A 113 0.87 -12.56 -0.31
CA LEU A 113 1.51 -12.78 0.98
C LEU A 113 0.54 -12.46 2.14
N LEU A 114 -0.08 -11.28 2.12
CA LEU A 114 -1.03 -10.88 3.16
C LEU A 114 -2.29 -11.75 3.16
N SER A 115 -2.77 -12.18 2.00
CA SER A 115 -3.90 -13.10 1.91
C SER A 115 -3.57 -14.44 2.53
N ALA A 116 -2.39 -15.01 2.23
CA ALA A 116 -1.93 -16.23 2.87
C ALA A 116 -1.77 -16.06 4.38
N TRP A 117 -1.19 -14.95 4.84
CA TRP A 117 -1.02 -14.65 6.27
C TRP A 117 -2.36 -14.57 7.01
N TYR A 118 -3.34 -13.88 6.39
CA TYR A 118 -4.68 -13.73 6.92
C TYR A 118 -5.41 -15.07 7.01
N LEU A 119 -5.38 -15.88 5.95
CA LEU A 119 -6.06 -17.18 5.90
C LEU A 119 -5.45 -18.20 6.87
N LEU A 120 -4.15 -18.12 7.11
CA LEU A 120 -3.45 -18.96 8.09
C LEU A 120 -3.62 -18.47 9.53
N GLY A 121 -4.23 -17.29 9.75
CA GLY A 121 -4.42 -16.71 11.08
C GLY A 121 -3.11 -16.42 11.83
N LEU A 122 -2.01 -16.22 11.10
CA LEU A 122 -0.69 -16.01 11.71
C LEU A 122 -0.63 -14.64 12.37
N PRO A 123 -0.05 -14.49 13.58
CA PRO A 123 0.12 -13.19 14.19
C PRO A 123 1.00 -12.30 13.29
N LEU A 124 0.62 -11.03 13.17
CA LEU A 124 1.37 -10.01 12.41
C LEU A 124 2.64 -9.56 13.15
N GLY A 125 2.74 -9.90 14.43
CA GLY A 125 3.86 -9.63 15.32
C GLY A 125 3.58 -10.14 16.73
N PRO A 126 4.53 -9.98 17.67
CA PRO A 126 4.32 -10.36 19.06
C PRO A 126 3.12 -9.64 19.66
N GLY A 127 2.09 -10.39 20.06
CA GLY A 127 0.84 -9.83 20.60
C GLY A 127 -0.05 -9.12 19.58
N ALA A 128 0.19 -9.29 18.28
CA ALA A 128 -0.55 -8.61 17.21
C ALA A 128 -1.38 -9.61 16.38
N PRO A 129 -2.61 -9.94 16.80
CA PRO A 129 -3.49 -10.82 16.03
C PRO A 129 -3.99 -10.14 14.74
N VAL A 130 -4.37 -10.94 13.75
CA VAL A 130 -4.92 -10.45 12.48
C VAL A 130 -6.37 -9.95 12.63
N THR A 131 -7.14 -10.65 13.47
CA THR A 131 -8.54 -10.34 13.78
C THR A 131 -8.68 -10.12 15.28
N THR A 132 -9.63 -9.27 15.66
CA THR A 132 -10.00 -9.03 17.07
C THR A 132 -10.98 -10.06 17.59
#